data_AF-W2CD92-F1
#
_entry.id   AF-W2CD92-F1
#
_cell.length_a   1.000
_cell.length_b   1.000
_cell.length_c   1.000
_cell.angle_alpha   90.00
_cell.angle_beta   90.00
_cell.angle_gamma   90.00
#
_symmetry.space_group_name_H-M   'P 1'
#
loop_
_entity.id
_entity.type
_entity.pdbx_description
1 polymer ?
#
loop_
_entity_poly.entity_id
_entity_poly.type
_entity_poly.pdbx_seq_one_letter_code
_entity_poly.pdbx_strand_id
1 'polypeptide(L)'
;MDKHFKLTEETKVNKAGVTLHRIMATRDTRHAKAGQAGGFIEKEENLGGEAWVDGYAEVWGEALVFCHAYVGGLACVYGNARV
;
A
#
# COMPACT_ATOMS: atom_id res chain seq x y z
N MET A 1 15.66 -3.91 1.51
CA MET A 1 14.48 -4.52 2.19
C MET A 1 13.74 -5.31 1.14
N ASP A 2 13.48 -6.58 1.41
CA ASP A 2 12.73 -7.41 0.47
C ASP A 2 11.27 -7.00 0.50
N LYS A 3 10.75 -6.58 -0.67
CA LYS A 3 9.34 -6.23 -0.85
C LYS A 3 8.57 -7.50 -1.16
N HIS A 4 7.37 -7.61 -0.61
CA HIS A 4 6.44 -8.71 -0.89
C HIS A 4 5.24 -8.25 -1.74
N PHE A 5 5.38 -7.12 -2.43
CA PHE A 5 4.40 -6.57 -3.35
C PHE A 5 5.08 -5.94 -4.57
N LYS A 6 4.30 -5.66 -5.62
CA LYS A 6 4.66 -4.84 -6.77
C LYS A 6 3.57 -3.80 -7.03
N LEU A 7 3.93 -2.65 -7.59
CA LEU A 7 2.97 -1.71 -8.16
C LEU A 7 2.40 -2.31 -9.46
N THR A 8 1.10 -2.13 -9.70
CA THR A 8 0.46 -2.50 -10.97
C THR A 8 0.26 -1.27 -11.86
N GLU A 9 -0.17 -1.51 -13.09
CA GLU A 9 -0.57 -0.46 -14.04
C GLU A 9 -1.95 0.15 -13.69
N GLU A 10 -2.70 -0.47 -12.77
CA GLU A 10 -3.96 0.10 -12.29
C GLU A 10 -3.66 1.30 -11.41
N THR A 11 -4.04 2.47 -11.89
CA THR A 11 -3.82 3.74 -11.22
C THR A 11 -5.11 4.49 -10.98
N LYS A 12 -5.11 5.35 -9.96
CA LYS A 12 -6.17 6.35 -9.74
C LYS A 12 -5.57 7.65 -9.23
N VAL A 13 -6.26 8.75 -9.48
CA VAL A 13 -5.94 10.04 -8.84
C VAL A 13 -6.87 10.20 -7.63
N ASN A 14 -6.30 10.35 -6.43
CA ASN A 14 -7.08 10.54 -5.22
C ASN A 14 -7.59 12.00 -5.08
N LYS A 15 -8.34 12.29 -4.01
CA LYS A 15 -8.89 13.64 -3.75
C LYS A 15 -7.82 14.73 -3.57
N ALA A 16 -6.57 14.36 -3.30
CA ALA A 16 -5.45 15.28 -3.16
C ALA A 16 -4.69 15.52 -4.48
N GLY A 17 -5.15 14.94 -5.60
CA GLY A 17 -4.48 15.05 -6.89
C GLY A 17 -3.24 14.16 -7.03
N VAL A 18 -3.07 13.18 -6.14
CA VAL A 18 -1.93 12.26 -6.15
C VAL A 18 -2.29 11.01 -6.95
N THR A 19 -1.40 10.62 -7.86
CA THR A 19 -1.50 9.35 -8.58
C THR A 19 -1.08 8.22 -7.65
N LEU A 20 -1.97 7.25 -7.45
CA LEU A 20 -1.71 6.05 -6.66
C LEU A 20 -1.75 4.82 -7.57
N HIS A 21 -0.90 3.86 -7.26
CA HIS A 21 -0.80 2.56 -7.91
C HIS A 21 -1.40 1.49 -7.02
N ARG A 22 -2.23 0.60 -7.58
CA ARG A 22 -2.67 -0.58 -6.85
C ARG A 22 -1.47 -1.49 -6.60
N ILE A 23 -1.39 -2.08 -5.40
CA ILE A 23 -0.37 -3.08 -5.09
C ILE A 23 -0.88 -4.50 -5.39
N MET A 24 0.03 -5.38 -5.77
CA MET A 24 -0.22 -6.81 -5.90
C MET A 24 0.83 -7.59 -5.14
N ALA A 25 0.41 -8.57 -4.34
CA ALA A 25 1.32 -9.41 -3.56
C ALA A 25 2.17 -10.28 -4.49
N THR A 26 3.47 -10.35 -4.22
CA THR A 26 4.43 -11.16 -5.01
C THR A 26 4.68 -12.54 -4.42
N ARG A 27 4.33 -12.74 -3.15
CA ARG A 27 4.37 -14.02 -2.44
C ARG A 27 3.30 -14.05 -1.34
N ASP A 28 3.12 -15.21 -0.74
CA ASP A 28 2.31 -15.36 0.46
C ASP A 28 2.94 -14.61 1.65
N THR A 29 2.09 -13.91 2.40
CA THR A 29 2.42 -13.22 3.65
C THR A 29 1.34 -13.50 4.71
N ARG A 30 1.45 -12.87 5.88
CA ARG A 30 0.39 -12.89 6.90
C ARG A 30 -0.94 -12.32 6.38
N HIS A 31 -0.87 -11.30 5.53
CA HIS A 31 -2.03 -10.46 5.17
C HIS A 31 -2.53 -10.68 3.75
N ALA A 32 -1.73 -11.28 2.86
CA ALA A 32 -2.08 -11.47 1.46
C ALA A 32 -1.49 -12.75 0.86
N LYS A 33 -2.16 -13.26 -0.18
CA LYS A 33 -1.70 -14.38 -1.00
C LYS A 33 -1.01 -13.91 -2.28
N ALA A 34 -0.07 -14.69 -2.80
CA ALA A 34 0.60 -14.36 -4.07
C ALA A 34 -0.43 -14.08 -5.18
N GLY A 35 -0.27 -12.96 -5.89
CA GLY A 35 -1.20 -12.51 -6.93
C GLY A 35 -2.43 -11.75 -6.43
N GLN A 36 -2.68 -11.69 -5.12
CA GLN A 36 -3.79 -10.93 -4.54
C GLN A 36 -3.56 -9.44 -4.73
N ALA A 37 -4.58 -8.74 -5.23
CA ALA A 37 -4.62 -7.29 -5.31
C ALA A 37 -4.91 -6.68 -3.93
N GLY A 38 -4.18 -5.63 -3.56
CA GLY A 38 -4.37 -4.86 -2.34
C GLY A 38 -4.98 -3.49 -2.62
N GLY A 39 -4.72 -2.55 -1.71
CA GLY A 39 -5.05 -1.13 -1.86
C GLY A 39 -4.02 -0.37 -2.68
N PHE A 40 -3.92 0.93 -2.44
CA PHE A 40 -3.21 1.87 -3.30
C PHE A 40 -2.12 2.63 -2.54
N ILE A 41 -0.96 2.76 -3.16
CA ILE A 41 0.15 3.59 -2.65
C ILE A 41 0.70 4.52 -3.72
N GLU A 42 1.27 5.66 -3.35
CA GLU A 42 1.92 6.58 -4.28
C GLU A 42 3.26 6.04 -4.77
N LYS A 43 4.13 5.67 -3.81
CA LYS A 43 5.49 5.21 -4.07
C LYS A 43 5.83 4.01 -3.19
N GLU A 44 6.77 3.19 -3.64
CA GLU A 44 7.12 1.94 -2.94
C GLU A 44 7.61 2.19 -1.50
N GLU A 45 8.16 3.37 -1.22
CA GLU A 45 8.61 3.78 0.12
C GLU A 45 7.44 3.95 1.11
N ASN A 46 6.19 4.06 0.64
CA ASN A 46 5.04 4.17 1.54
C ASN A 46 4.74 2.86 2.29
N LEU A 47 5.27 1.73 1.82
CA LEU A 47 4.99 0.41 2.38
C LEU A 47 6.27 -0.41 2.56
N GLY A 48 6.59 -0.75 3.81
CA GLY A 48 7.79 -1.52 4.17
C GLY A 48 7.52 -2.68 5.12
N GLY A 49 8.54 -3.50 5.38
CA GLY A 49 8.40 -4.69 6.23
C GLY A 49 7.47 -5.75 5.63
N GLU A 50 6.64 -6.35 6.47
CA GLU A 50 5.54 -7.27 6.13
C GLU A 50 4.17 -6.57 6.19
N ALA A 51 4.14 -5.25 6.07
CA ALA A 51 2.90 -4.48 6.14
C ALA A 51 2.06 -4.62 4.87
N TRP A 52 0.75 -4.48 5.00
CA TRP A 52 -0.18 -4.62 3.87
C TRP A 52 -1.23 -3.53 3.83
N VAL A 53 -1.48 -3.01 2.62
CA VAL A 53 -2.57 -2.10 2.31
C VAL A 53 -3.61 -2.89 1.52
N ASP A 54 -4.85 -2.95 1.98
CA ASP A 54 -5.91 -3.79 1.42
C ASP A 54 -7.13 -2.98 0.96
N GLY A 55 -7.90 -3.56 0.03
CA GLY A 55 -9.16 -3.00 -0.44
C GLY A 55 -9.00 -1.68 -1.21
N TYR A 56 -9.61 -0.61 -0.70
CA TYR A 56 -9.55 0.73 -1.30
C TYR A 56 -8.69 1.70 -0.49
N ALA A 57 -7.97 1.21 0.51
CA ALA A 57 -7.11 2.04 1.33
C ALA A 57 -6.04 2.72 0.46
N GLU A 58 -5.66 3.92 0.88
CA GLU A 58 -4.77 4.82 0.16
C GLU A 58 -3.64 5.26 1.11
N VAL A 59 -2.38 5.12 0.68
CA VAL A 59 -1.21 5.62 1.40
C VAL A 59 -0.38 6.52 0.49
N TRP A 60 -0.13 7.76 0.89
CA TRP A 60 0.60 8.70 0.03
C TRP A 60 1.35 9.79 0.80
N GLY A 61 2.12 10.59 0.08
CA GLY A 61 3.02 11.60 0.61
C GLY A 61 4.18 10.95 1.36
N GLU A 62 4.51 11.52 2.51
CA GLU A 62 5.60 11.07 3.38
C GLU A 62 5.16 9.98 4.37
N ALA A 63 3.97 9.42 4.22
CA ALA A 63 3.48 8.37 5.09
C ALA A 63 4.26 7.07 4.88
N LEU A 64 4.47 6.34 5.98
CA LEU A 64 5.16 5.04 5.98
C LEU A 64 4.36 4.06 6.84
N VAL A 65 3.95 2.96 6.22
CA VAL A 65 3.34 1.80 6.89
C VAL A 65 4.37 0.69 6.94
N PHE A 66 4.70 0.18 8.12
CA PHE A 66 5.85 -0.74 8.29
C PHE A 66 5.58 -1.89 9.29
N CYS A 67 6.61 -2.68 9.58
CA CYS A 67 6.54 -3.87 10.43
C CYS A 67 5.51 -4.89 9.94
N HIS A 68 4.45 -5.16 10.71
CA HIS A 68 3.38 -6.09 10.35
C HIS A 68 2.02 -5.38 10.27
N ALA A 69 2.03 -4.06 10.07
CA ALA A 69 0.82 -3.25 10.06
C ALA A 69 -0.14 -3.68 8.93
N TYR A 70 -1.43 -3.47 9.17
CA TYR A 70 -2.49 -3.75 8.21
C TYR A 70 -3.37 -2.50 8.09
N VAL A 71 -3.55 -2.00 6.88
CA VAL A 71 -4.40 -0.85 6.57
C VAL A 71 -5.42 -1.29 5.54
N GLY A 72 -6.70 -1.37 5.91
CA GLY A 72 -7.75 -1.89 5.04
C GLY A 72 -8.97 -0.98 4.90
N GLY A 73 -9.94 -1.43 4.10
CA GLY A 73 -11.21 -0.73 3.91
C GLY A 73 -11.06 0.55 3.07
N LEU A 74 -11.51 1.68 3.61
CA LEU A 74 -11.48 3.01 2.96
C LEU A 74 -10.47 3.96 3.64
N ALA A 75 -9.46 3.42 4.33
CA ALA A 75 -8.52 4.22 5.09
C ALA A 75 -7.65 5.13 4.19
N CYS A 76 -7.35 6.32 4.69
CA CYS A 76 -6.51 7.30 4.02
C CYS A 76 -5.33 7.68 4.94
N VAL A 77 -4.13 7.24 4.62
CA VAL A 77 -2.92 7.47 5.43
C VAL A 77 -1.97 8.39 4.66
N TYR A 78 -1.72 9.59 5.18
CA TYR A 78 -0.95 10.60 4.46
C TYR A 78 -0.23 11.58 5.39
N GLY A 79 0.56 12.48 4.81
CA GLY A 79 1.39 13.43 5.57
C GLY A 79 2.59 12.72 6.19
N ASN A 80 2.89 13.01 7.46
CA ASN A 80 4.04 12.42 8.17
C ASN A 80 3.66 11.17 9.00
N ALA A 81 2.56 10.49 8.65
CA ALA A 81 2.06 9.34 9.40
C ALA A 81 3.09 8.18 9.44
N ARG A 82 3.15 7.50 10.58
CA ARG A 82 3.95 6.28 10.81
C ARG A 82 3.00 5.25 11.42
N VAL A 83 2.76 4.17 10.70
CA VAL A 83 1.80 3.11 11.07
C VAL A 83 2.53 1.79 11.23
#